data_AF-A0A8T7FUN3-F1
#
_entry.id   AF-A0A8T7FUN3-F1
#
_cell.length_a   1.000
_cell.length_b   1.000
_cell.length_c   1.000
_cell.angle_alpha   90.00
_cell.angle_beta   90.00
_cell.angle_gamma   90.00
#
_symmetry.space_group_name_H-M   'P 1'
#
loop_
_entity.id
_entity.type
_entity.pdbx_description
1 polymer ?
#
loop_
_entity_poly.entity_id
_entity_poly.type
_entity_poly.pdbx_seq_one_letter_code
_entity_poly.pdbx_strand_id
1 'polypeptide(L)'
;MKAILIALLVLAAHFSATPFAPAGTAKFYWPFAADSKSWLTAIGGLPASGGIVTSLLAGVATLGFIAALLFLFGWLIPAHWFTPLIIAAAVASILLYILYFDTFSLLPIALDFILLWGVLARGWSVAGLK
;
A
#
# COMPACT_ATOMS: atom_id res chain seq x y z
N MET A 1 10.11 18.05 1.72
CA MET A 1 8.79 17.43 1.50
C MET A 1 8.82 16.30 0.47
N LYS A 2 9.30 16.53 -0.77
CA LYS A 2 9.37 15.49 -1.81
C LYS A 2 10.05 14.18 -1.39
N ALA A 3 11.21 14.27 -0.71
CA ALA A 3 11.93 13.09 -0.21
C ALA A 3 11.13 12.27 0.84
N ILE A 4 10.40 12.94 1.72
CA ILE A 4 9.54 12.28 2.72
C ILE A 4 8.43 11.51 2.00
N LEU A 5 7.77 12.13 1.03
CA LEU A 5 6.72 11.46 0.27
C LEU A 5 7.25 10.27 -0.53
N ILE A 6 8.44 10.39 -1.14
CA ILE A 6 9.11 9.26 -1.80
C ILE A 6 9.31 8.11 -0.81
N ALA A 7 9.85 8.39 0.38
CA ALA A 7 10.05 7.37 1.41
C ALA A 7 8.72 6.72 1.84
N LEU A 8 7.67 7.51 2.06
CA LEU A 8 6.34 7.00 2.41
C LEU A 8 5.76 6.10 1.32
N LEU A 9 5.84 6.51 0.05
CA LEU A 9 5.32 5.73 -1.09
C LEU A 9 6.11 4.43 -1.30
N VAL A 10 7.43 4.46 -1.15
CA VAL A 10 8.27 3.25 -1.22
C VAL A 10 7.93 2.29 -0.09
N LEU A 11 7.78 2.78 1.14
CA LEU A 11 7.40 1.94 2.27
C LEU A 11 6.00 1.36 2.11
N ALA A 12 5.02 2.16 1.69
CA ALA A 12 3.65 1.69 1.46
C ALA A 12 3.62 0.62 0.35
N ALA A 13 4.29 0.86 -0.78
CA ALA A 13 4.41 -0.13 -1.85
C ALA A 13 5.11 -1.42 -1.38
N HIS A 14 6.21 -1.30 -0.64
CA HIS A 14 6.95 -2.43 -0.08
C HIS A 14 6.05 -3.28 0.82
N PHE A 15 5.36 -2.65 1.77
CA PHE A 15 4.45 -3.33 2.68
C PHE A 15 3.32 -4.04 1.90
N SER A 16 2.63 -3.34 1.01
CA SER A 16 1.55 -3.92 0.20
C SER A 16 2.00 -5.05 -0.73
N ALA A 17 3.30 -5.12 -1.07
CA ALA A 17 3.86 -6.19 -1.90
C ALA A 17 4.18 -7.48 -1.13
N THR A 18 4.37 -7.40 0.20
CA THR A 18 4.79 -8.54 1.02
C THR A 18 3.87 -9.78 0.98
N PRO A 19 2.54 -9.71 0.73
CA PRO A 19 1.73 -10.90 0.50
C PRO A 19 2.20 -11.76 -0.68
N PHE A 20 2.79 -11.16 -1.72
CA PHE A 20 3.29 -11.91 -2.89
C PHE A 20 4.60 -12.66 -2.60
N ALA A 21 5.33 -12.25 -1.57
CA ALA A 21 6.58 -12.85 -1.16
C ALA A 21 6.59 -13.01 0.37
N PRO A 22 5.74 -13.88 0.94
CA PRO A 22 5.66 -14.03 2.38
C PRO A 22 6.99 -14.52 2.97
N ALA A 23 7.35 -14.00 4.15
CA ALA A 23 8.56 -14.43 4.87
C ALA A 23 8.28 -15.66 5.75
N GLY A 24 9.34 -16.25 6.33
CA GLY A 24 9.19 -17.35 7.28
C GLY A 24 8.42 -16.95 8.55
N THR A 25 8.69 -15.76 9.08
CA THR A 25 7.97 -15.19 10.23
C THR A 25 7.70 -13.72 9.98
N ALA A 26 6.52 -13.25 10.38
CA ALA A 26 6.12 -11.86 10.25
C ALA A 26 7.04 -10.95 11.08
N LYS A 27 7.36 -9.79 10.52
CA LYS A 27 8.25 -8.78 11.12
C LYS A 27 7.69 -7.40 10.88
N PHE A 28 8.15 -6.42 11.65
CA PHE A 28 7.72 -5.02 11.47
C PHE A 28 7.99 -4.45 10.06
N TYR A 29 9.01 -4.95 9.37
CA TYR A 29 9.36 -4.56 7.99
C TYR A 29 8.84 -5.56 6.93
N TRP A 30 8.17 -6.63 7.36
CA TRP A 30 7.67 -7.70 6.50
C TRP A 30 6.45 -8.38 7.15
N PRO A 31 5.26 -7.75 7.08
CA PRO A 31 4.12 -8.13 7.91
C PRO A 31 3.50 -9.48 7.53
N PHE A 32 3.73 -9.98 6.31
CA PHE A 32 3.18 -11.26 5.87
C PHE A 32 4.17 -12.42 6.04
N ALA A 33 3.76 -13.41 6.83
CA ALA A 33 4.37 -14.74 6.90
C ALA A 33 3.65 -15.76 5.99
N ALA A 34 4.30 -16.90 5.71
CA ALA A 34 3.72 -17.97 4.89
C ALA A 34 2.45 -18.58 5.49
N ASP A 35 2.27 -18.47 6.80
CA ASP A 35 1.12 -18.95 7.56
C ASP A 35 0.14 -17.84 7.95
N SER A 36 0.27 -16.63 7.38
CA SER A 36 -0.64 -15.51 7.66
C SER A 36 -2.08 -15.91 7.40
N LYS A 37 -2.94 -15.73 8.39
CA LYS A 37 -4.36 -16.08 8.32
C LYS A 37 -5.21 -14.83 8.25
N SER A 38 -6.03 -14.74 7.21
CA SER A 38 -7.12 -13.79 7.18
C SER A 38 -8.19 -14.18 8.19
N TRP A 39 -8.81 -13.22 8.86
CA TRP A 39 -9.95 -13.53 9.74
C TRP A 39 -11.22 -13.89 8.94
N LEU A 40 -11.37 -13.40 7.70
CA LEU A 40 -12.41 -13.83 6.75
C LEU A 40 -11.87 -14.94 5.83
N THR A 41 -11.93 -16.18 6.31
CA THR A 41 -11.42 -17.37 5.60
C THR A 41 -12.06 -17.61 4.24
N ALA A 42 -13.30 -17.17 4.02
CA ALA A 42 -14.03 -17.37 2.77
C ALA A 42 -13.49 -16.56 1.58
N ILE A 43 -12.83 -15.42 1.85
CA ILE A 43 -12.33 -14.51 0.80
C ILE A 43 -10.82 -14.26 0.90
N GLY A 44 -10.19 -14.59 2.02
CA GLY A 44 -8.74 -14.48 2.17
C GLY A 44 -7.97 -15.65 1.57
N GLY A 45 -6.71 -15.79 1.98
CA GLY A 45 -5.72 -16.70 1.40
C GLY A 45 -4.62 -15.94 0.68
N LEU A 46 -3.38 -16.40 0.81
CA LEU A 46 -2.23 -15.73 0.19
C LEU A 46 -2.25 -15.88 -1.33
N PRO A 47 -1.61 -14.96 -2.08
CA PRO A 47 -1.48 -15.06 -3.54
C PRO A 47 -0.92 -16.40 -4.02
N ALA A 48 0.11 -16.92 -3.35
CA ALA A 48 0.74 -18.20 -3.68
C ALA A 48 -0.21 -19.41 -3.54
N SER A 49 -1.23 -19.31 -2.70
CA SER A 49 -2.28 -20.34 -2.53
C SER A 49 -3.54 -20.06 -3.35
N GLY A 50 -3.49 -19.12 -4.31
CA GLY A 50 -4.63 -18.79 -5.18
C GLY A 50 -5.63 -17.78 -4.59
N GLY A 51 -5.27 -17.04 -3.54
CA GLY A 51 -6.14 -16.04 -2.91
C GLY A 51 -6.36 -14.81 -3.79
N ILE A 52 -7.47 -14.79 -4.54
CA ILE A 52 -7.76 -13.74 -5.54
C ILE A 52 -7.96 -12.38 -4.89
N VAL A 53 -8.72 -12.28 -3.80
CA VAL A 53 -8.99 -10.99 -3.14
C VAL A 53 -7.71 -10.38 -2.57
N THR A 54 -6.89 -11.18 -1.88
CA THR A 54 -5.58 -10.74 -1.39
C THR A 54 -4.70 -10.26 -2.54
N SER A 55 -4.67 -10.99 -3.66
CA SER A 55 -3.88 -10.64 -4.84
C SER A 55 -4.35 -9.32 -5.47
N LEU A 56 -5.67 -9.10 -5.55
CA LEU A 56 -6.24 -7.86 -6.06
C LEU A 56 -5.92 -6.68 -5.14
N LEU A 57 -6.15 -6.80 -3.84
CA LEU A 57 -5.88 -5.72 -2.89
C LEU A 57 -4.38 -5.39 -2.83
N ALA A 58 -3.53 -6.40 -2.69
CA ALA A 58 -2.08 -6.24 -2.66
C ALA A 58 -1.54 -5.67 -3.98
N GLY A 59 -2.04 -6.17 -5.12
CA GLY A 59 -1.65 -5.73 -6.45
C GLY A 59 -2.05 -4.28 -6.72
N VAL A 60 -3.30 -3.92 -6.46
CA VAL A 60 -3.80 -2.55 -6.64
C VAL A 60 -3.05 -1.57 -5.75
N ALA A 61 -2.83 -1.91 -4.48
CA ALA A 61 -2.07 -1.07 -3.57
C ALA A 61 -0.62 -0.89 -4.01
N THR A 62 0.08 -2.00 -4.28
CA THR A 62 1.50 -1.98 -4.69
C THR A 62 1.69 -1.19 -5.97
N LEU A 63 0.92 -1.51 -7.02
CA LEU A 63 1.03 -0.83 -8.31
C LEU A 63 0.56 0.62 -8.23
N GLY A 64 -0.46 0.93 -7.44
CA GLY A 64 -0.94 2.29 -7.24
C GLY A 64 0.08 3.18 -6.55
N PHE A 65 0.76 2.69 -5.50
CA PHE A 65 1.83 3.43 -4.82
C PHE A 65 3.09 3.57 -5.69
N ILE A 66 3.48 2.53 -6.43
CA ILE A 66 4.58 2.62 -7.41
C ILE A 66 4.22 3.65 -8.48
N ALA A 67 3.01 3.57 -9.05
CA ALA A 67 2.55 4.55 -10.04
C ALA A 67 2.68 5.96 -9.46
N ALA A 68 2.06 6.24 -8.32
CA ALA A 68 2.14 7.55 -7.64
C ALA A 68 3.58 8.02 -7.39
N LEU A 69 4.51 7.12 -7.07
CA LEU A 69 5.93 7.42 -6.94
C LEU A 69 6.53 7.91 -8.27
N LEU A 70 6.24 7.23 -9.39
CA LEU A 70 6.72 7.61 -10.71
C LEU A 70 6.23 8.99 -11.17
N PHE A 71 5.02 9.42 -10.76
CA PHE A 71 4.54 10.78 -11.03
C PHE A 71 5.44 11.86 -10.43
N LEU A 72 6.08 11.61 -9.27
CA LEU A 72 6.98 12.58 -8.64
C LEU A 72 8.24 12.84 -9.47
N PHE A 73 8.58 11.94 -10.38
CA PHE A 73 9.69 12.06 -11.32
C PHE A 73 9.26 12.59 -12.69
N GLY A 74 7.98 12.93 -12.87
CA GLY A 74 7.45 13.47 -14.12
C GLY A 74 7.26 12.43 -15.22
N TRP A 75 7.15 11.14 -14.86
CA TRP A 75 7.07 10.08 -15.85
C TRP A 75 5.63 9.91 -16.37
N LEU A 76 5.44 10.15 -17.67
CA LEU A 76 4.37 9.72 -18.58
C LEU A 76 2.88 9.85 -18.20
N ILE A 77 2.49 10.33 -17.01
CA ILE A 77 1.10 10.27 -16.55
C ILE A 77 0.57 11.65 -16.06
N PRO A 78 -0.68 12.05 -16.35
CA PRO A 78 -1.18 13.40 -16.06
C PRO A 78 -1.31 13.70 -14.55
N ALA A 79 -0.73 14.81 -14.07
CA ALA A 79 -0.62 15.14 -12.64
C ALA A 79 -1.91 15.04 -11.80
N HIS A 80 -3.09 15.20 -12.40
CA HIS A 80 -4.38 15.07 -11.71
C HIS A 80 -4.71 13.64 -11.25
N TRP A 81 -4.02 12.62 -11.77
CA TRP A 81 -4.19 11.22 -11.35
C TRP A 81 -3.49 10.89 -10.02
N PHE A 82 -2.59 11.75 -9.56
CA PHE A 82 -1.79 11.48 -8.37
C PHE A 82 -2.65 11.25 -7.11
N THR A 83 -3.58 12.16 -6.83
CA THR A 83 -4.48 12.07 -5.67
C THR A 83 -5.39 10.84 -5.72
N PRO A 84 -6.16 10.57 -6.81
CA PRO A 84 -7.00 9.38 -6.85
C PRO A 84 -6.20 8.07 -6.80
N LEU A 85 -4.97 8.03 -7.33
CA LEU A 85 -4.09 6.85 -7.20
C LEU A 85 -3.70 6.59 -5.74
N ILE A 86 -3.30 7.62 -5.00
CA ILE A 86 -2.99 7.47 -3.56
C ILE A 86 -4.21 6.99 -2.79
N ILE A 87 -5.39 7.56 -3.07
CA ILE A 87 -6.63 7.16 -2.38
C ILE A 87 -6.95 5.69 -2.68
N ALA A 88 -6.96 5.29 -3.95
CA ALA A 88 -7.28 3.92 -4.34
C ALA A 88 -6.27 2.91 -3.76
N ALA A 89 -4.98 3.24 -3.82
CA ALA A 89 -3.92 2.39 -3.28
C ALA A 89 -4.01 2.25 -1.76
N ALA A 90 -4.18 3.36 -1.04
CA ALA A 90 -4.32 3.37 0.42
C ALA A 90 -5.57 2.64 0.88
N VAL A 91 -6.71 2.82 0.21
CA VAL A 91 -7.93 2.08 0.55
C VAL A 91 -7.74 0.58 0.32
N ALA A 92 -7.14 0.17 -0.81
CA ALA A 92 -6.85 -1.24 -1.06
C ALA A 92 -5.88 -1.83 -0.02
N SER A 93 -4.84 -1.08 0.36
CA SER A 93 -3.87 -1.46 1.38
C SER A 93 -4.53 -1.57 2.77
N ILE A 94 -5.33 -0.59 3.19
CA ILE A 94 -6.07 -0.64 4.46
C ILE A 94 -7.00 -1.86 4.50
N LEU A 95 -7.74 -2.13 3.42
CA LEU A 95 -8.63 -3.30 3.36
C LEU A 95 -7.83 -4.62 3.44
N LEU A 96 -6.67 -4.69 2.78
CA LEU A 96 -5.75 -5.82 2.90
C LEU A 96 -5.33 -6.03 4.36
N TYR A 97 -4.90 -4.98 5.04
CA TYR A 97 -4.42 -5.06 6.42
C TYR A 97 -5.53 -5.25 7.45
N ILE A 98 -6.76 -4.83 7.15
CA ILE A 98 -7.94 -5.21 7.92
C ILE A 98 -8.23 -6.70 7.74
N LEU A 99 -8.11 -7.25 6.53
CA LEU A 99 -8.34 -8.67 6.26
C LEU A 99 -7.34 -9.58 7.00
N TYR A 100 -6.12 -9.11 7.21
CA TYR A 100 -5.03 -9.80 7.91
C TYR A 100 -4.60 -9.06 9.19
N PHE A 101 -5.57 -8.54 9.94
CA PHE A 101 -5.28 -7.66 11.08
C PHE A 101 -4.44 -8.36 12.16
N ASP A 102 -3.24 -7.82 12.41
CA ASP A 102 -2.31 -8.29 13.43
C ASP A 102 -1.51 -7.11 14.03
N THR A 103 -0.45 -7.40 14.78
CA THR A 103 0.39 -6.33 15.37
C THR A 103 1.22 -5.58 14.31
N PHE A 104 1.63 -6.25 13.23
CA PHE A 104 2.49 -5.67 12.20
C PHE A 104 1.71 -4.95 11.09
N SER A 105 0.38 -5.09 11.07
CA SER A 105 -0.53 -4.35 10.18
C SER A 105 -0.69 -2.88 10.57
N LEU A 106 -0.41 -2.51 11.82
CA LEU A 106 -0.59 -1.16 12.34
C LEU A 106 0.31 -0.13 11.64
N LEU A 107 1.57 -0.47 11.37
CA LEU A 107 2.51 0.43 10.71
C LEU A 107 2.10 0.72 9.26
N PRO A 108 1.81 -0.28 8.40
CA PRO A 108 1.24 -0.04 7.08
C PRO A 108 -0.03 0.81 7.09
N ILE A 109 -0.99 0.50 7.98
CA ILE A 109 -2.23 1.27 8.12
C ILE A 109 -1.93 2.73 8.49
N ALA A 110 -1.01 2.97 9.41
CA ALA A 110 -0.61 4.33 9.80
C ALA A 110 0.03 5.09 8.63
N LEU A 111 0.85 4.44 7.81
CA LEU A 111 1.43 5.03 6.60
C LEU A 111 0.35 5.42 5.59
N ASP A 112 -0.65 4.55 5.39
CA ASP A 112 -1.78 4.83 4.51
C ASP A 112 -2.58 6.04 5.01
N PHE A 113 -2.85 6.15 6.31
CA PHE A 113 -3.49 7.33 6.89
C PHE A 113 -2.67 8.61 6.72
N ILE A 114 -1.34 8.55 6.87
CA ILE A 114 -0.46 9.71 6.64
C ILE A 114 -0.55 10.16 5.16
N LEU A 115 -0.55 9.22 4.21
CA LEU A 115 -0.68 9.51 2.79
C LEU A 115 -2.04 10.11 2.46
N LEU A 116 -3.13 9.54 2.98
CA LEU A 116 -4.50 10.04 2.81
C LEU A 116 -4.65 11.45 3.41
N TRP A 117 -4.16 11.67 4.63
CA TRP A 117 -4.14 12.98 5.26
C TRP A 117 -3.34 13.99 4.43
N GLY A 118 -2.18 13.57 3.91
CA GLY A 118 -1.34 14.37 3.04
C GLY A 118 -2.08 14.88 1.81
N VAL A 119 -2.77 14.00 1.08
CA VAL A 119 -3.47 14.39 -0.15
C VAL A 119 -4.82 15.07 0.09
N LEU A 120 -5.59 14.66 1.10
CA LEU A 120 -6.95 15.16 1.36
C LEU A 120 -6.96 16.44 2.21
N ALA A 121 -6.14 16.50 3.26
CA ALA A 121 -6.17 17.61 4.22
C ALA A 121 -5.04 18.62 3.99
N ARG A 122 -3.89 18.18 3.45
CA ARG A 122 -2.72 19.03 3.21
C ARG A 122 -2.48 19.38 1.74
N GLY A 123 -3.29 18.85 0.82
CA GLY A 123 -3.22 19.17 -0.61
C GLY A 123 -1.93 18.73 -1.27
N TRP A 124 -1.28 17.66 -0.79
CA TRP A 124 -0.09 17.11 -1.43
C TRP A 124 -0.39 16.75 -2.89
N SER A 125 0.38 17.34 -3.79
CA SER A 125 0.24 17.17 -5.24
C SER A 125 1.60 17.24 -5.91
N VAL A 126 1.69 16.70 -7.13
CA VAL A 126 2.93 16.76 -7.92
C VAL A 126 3.39 18.19 -8.16
N ALA A 127 2.46 19.14 -8.35
CA ALA A 127 2.77 20.54 -8.59
C ALA A 127 3.22 21.29 -7.33
N GLY A 128 2.59 21.00 -6.18
CA GLY A 128 2.92 21.64 -4.90
C GLY A 128 4.19 21.13 -4.23
N LEU A 129 4.85 20.12 -4.80
CA LEU A 129 6.06 19.48 -4.26
C LEU A 129 7.31 19.70 -5.14
N LYS A 130 7.21 20.57 -6.15
CA LYS A 130 8.34 21.04 -6.95
C LYS A 130 9.18 22.05 -6.17
#